data_AF-A0A7W0WUE1-F1
#
_entry.id   AF-A0A7W0WUE1-F1
#
_cell.length_a   1.000
_cell.length_b   1.000
_cell.length_c   1.000
_cell.angle_alpha   90.00
_cell.angle_beta   90.00
_cell.angle_gamma   90.00
#
_symmetry.space_group_name_H-M   'P 1'
#
loop_
_entity.id
_entity.type
_entity.pdbx_description
1 polymer ?
#
loop_
_entity_poly.entity_id
_entity_poly.type
_entity_poly.pdbx_seq_one_letter_code
_entity_poly.pdbx_strand_id
1 'polypeptide(L)'
;LKMTIGDLITTFKNGESIATQVAINAQVELKVVAAPDGGLRLDVGAPTTYVDILDENVDGANALSNAQFEAIATFALGRVVAVGSGSVGAIPLPAAGGVAVKNVQVTQQTGYLVVDGDVQ
;
A
#
# COMPACT_ATOMS: atom_id res chain seq x y z
N LEU A 1 -10.30 -0.67 -3.26
CA LEU A 1 -10.09 -0.99 -1.84
C LEU A 1 -8.97 -0.10 -1.34
N LYS A 2 -8.95 0.26 -0.05
CA LYS A 2 -7.92 1.16 0.47
C LYS A 2 -7.24 0.55 1.68
N MET A 3 -5.94 0.34 1.58
CA MET A 3 -5.10 -0.04 2.71
C MET A 3 -4.58 1.24 3.36
N THR A 4 -4.82 1.38 4.66
CA THR A 4 -4.28 2.50 5.45
C THR A 4 -3.31 1.93 6.46
N ILE A 5 -2.08 2.43 6.43
CA ILE A 5 -1.09 2.21 7.48
C ILE A 5 -1.32 3.33 8.49
N GLY A 6 -1.64 2.93 9.73
CA GLY A 6 -1.86 3.89 10.84
C GLY A 6 -0.59 4.64 11.21
N ASP A 7 -0.72 5.57 12.15
CA ASP A 7 0.35 6.49 12.50
C ASP A 7 1.59 5.74 13.05
N LEU A 8 2.69 5.87 12.33
CA LEU A 8 4.01 5.40 12.70
C LEU A 8 4.83 6.58 13.19
N ILE A 9 5.17 6.57 14.48
CA ILE A 9 6.10 7.56 15.04
C ILE A 9 7.53 7.08 14.79
N THR A 10 8.30 7.88 14.05
CA THR A 10 9.72 7.63 13.77
C THR A 10 10.56 8.70 14.45
N THR A 11 11.56 8.28 15.21
CA THR A 11 12.51 9.20 15.87
C THR A 11 13.88 9.05 15.25
N PHE A 12 14.44 10.14 14.74
CA PHE A 12 15.79 10.21 14.20
C PHE A 12 16.72 10.81 15.24
N LYS A 13 17.84 10.16 15.50
CA LYS A 13 18.80 10.58 16.54
C LYS A 13 20.16 10.87 15.93
N ASN A 14 20.87 11.84 16.52
CA ASN A 14 22.28 12.11 16.28
C ASN A 14 23.04 11.88 17.59
N GLY A 15 23.63 10.70 17.75
CA GLY A 15 24.12 10.24 19.06
C GLY A 15 22.96 10.04 20.04
N GLU A 16 23.02 10.72 21.20
CA GLU A 16 21.97 10.67 22.21
C GLU A 16 20.85 11.70 21.98
N SER A 17 21.12 12.76 21.20
CA SER A 17 20.16 13.82 20.90
C SER A 17 19.12 13.40 19.87
N ILE A 18 17.87 13.82 20.07
CA ILE A 18 16.80 13.67 19.09
C ILE A 18 16.94 14.78 18.05
N ALA A 19 17.25 14.37 16.83
CA ALA A 19 17.46 15.28 15.70
C ALA A 19 16.16 15.64 14.99
N THR A 20 15.17 14.74 14.97
CA THR A 20 13.80 15.01 14.53
C THR A 20 12.89 13.85 14.90
N GLN A 21 11.60 14.12 15.06
CA GLN A 21 10.58 13.09 15.21
C GLN A 21 9.47 13.36 14.20
N VAL A 22 8.91 12.31 13.61
CA VAL A 22 7.85 12.43 12.61
C VAL A 22 6.77 11.39 12.85
N ALA A 23 5.51 11.80 12.71
CA ALA A 23 4.38 10.90 12.58
C ALA A 23 4.10 10.69 11.09
N ILE A 24 4.10 9.44 10.65
CA ILE A 24 3.89 9.07 9.26
C ILE A 24 2.66 8.17 9.19
N ASN A 25 1.72 8.49 8.32
CA ASN A 25 0.71 7.52 7.89
C ASN A 25 0.78 7.38 6.37
N ALA A 26 0.20 6.28 5.87
CA ALA A 26 0.22 6.00 4.45
C ALA A 26 -1.06 5.37 3.97
N GLN A 27 -1.42 5.67 2.74
CA GLN A 27 -2.58 5.14 2.07
C GLN A 27 -2.16 4.53 0.73
N VAL A 28 -2.66 3.33 0.46
CA VAL A 28 -2.40 2.62 -0.78
C VAL A 28 -3.71 2.12 -1.34
N GLU A 29 -4.00 2.48 -2.58
CA GLU A 29 -5.13 1.93 -3.32
C GLU A 29 -4.82 0.49 -3.73
N LEU A 30 -5.76 -0.41 -3.46
CA LEU A 30 -5.71 -1.82 -3.84
C LEU A 30 -6.86 -2.12 -4.79
N LYS A 31 -6.58 -2.86 -5.86
CA LYS A 31 -7.58 -3.32 -6.84
C LYS A 31 -7.42 -4.82 -7.04
N VAL A 32 -8.53 -5.53 -7.14
CA VAL A 32 -8.48 -6.92 -7.61
C VAL A 32 -8.61 -6.90 -9.12
N VAL A 33 -7.67 -7.54 -9.81
CA VAL A 33 -7.63 -7.60 -11.28
C VAL A 33 -7.44 -9.04 -11.73
N ALA A 34 -7.95 -9.35 -12.93
CA ALA A 34 -7.62 -10.61 -13.60
C ALA A 34 -6.14 -10.58 -14.02
N ALA A 35 -5.42 -11.66 -13.70
CA ALA A 35 -4.05 -11.88 -14.10
C ALA A 35 -4.00 -12.58 -15.48
N PRO A 36 -2.87 -12.49 -16.22
CA PRO A 36 -2.75 -13.09 -17.55
C PRO A 36 -2.91 -14.62 -17.58
N ASP A 37 -2.71 -15.29 -16.45
CA ASP A 37 -2.90 -16.72 -16.26
C ASP A 37 -4.37 -17.11 -15.99
N GLY A 38 -5.28 -16.14 -15.96
CA GLY A 38 -6.71 -16.33 -15.67
C GLY A 38 -7.04 -16.30 -14.17
N GLY A 39 -6.05 -16.17 -13.29
CA GLY A 39 -6.26 -16.02 -11.85
C GLY A 39 -6.69 -14.60 -11.47
N LEU A 40 -7.05 -14.42 -10.21
CA LEU A 40 -7.22 -13.08 -9.63
C LEU A 40 -5.95 -12.68 -8.89
N ARG A 41 -5.59 -11.40 -8.93
CA ARG A 41 -4.48 -10.83 -8.15
C ARG A 41 -4.86 -9.49 -7.54
N LEU A 42 -4.17 -9.13 -6.47
CA LEU A 42 -4.20 -7.76 -5.96
C LEU A 42 -3.18 -6.91 -6.71
N ASP A 43 -3.68 -5.92 -7.43
CA ASP A 43 -2.89 -4.82 -7.94
C ASP A 43 -2.74 -3.75 -6.85
N VAL A 44 -1.50 -3.34 -6.61
CA VAL A 44 -1.13 -2.40 -5.55
C VAL A 44 -0.76 -1.08 -6.20
N GLY A 45 -1.56 -0.05 -5.93
CA GLY A 45 -1.39 1.28 -6.50
C GLY A 45 -0.21 2.04 -5.89
N ALA A 46 0.01 3.26 -6.39
CA ALA A 46 0.99 4.16 -5.82
C ALA A 46 0.57 4.56 -4.39
N PRO A 47 1.49 4.53 -3.42
CA PRO A 47 1.20 5.01 -2.08
C PRO A 47 1.12 6.54 -2.06
N THR A 48 0.39 7.07 -1.09
CA THR A 48 0.48 8.46 -0.63
C THR A 48 0.79 8.44 0.85
N THR A 49 1.84 9.15 1.27
CA THR A 49 2.20 9.30 2.69
C THR A 49 1.82 10.69 3.16
N TYR A 50 1.31 10.79 4.38
CA TYR A 50 1.18 12.07 5.07
C TYR A 50 2.14 12.08 6.23
N VAL A 51 2.83 13.20 6.40
CA VAL A 51 3.87 13.33 7.42
C VAL A 51 3.60 14.57 8.24
N ASP A 52 3.61 14.38 9.55
CA ASP A 52 3.67 15.46 10.51
C ASP A 52 5.02 15.44 11.22
N ILE A 53 5.69 16.59 11.23
CA ILE A 53 6.95 16.74 11.94
C ILE A 53 6.62 17.12 13.38
N LEU A 54 7.05 16.29 14.31
CA LEU A 54 6.87 16.48 15.74
C LEU A 54 8.10 17.23 16.27
N ASP A 55 8.02 18.55 16.27
CA ASP A 55 9.10 19.46 16.72
C ASP A 55 9.26 19.52 18.25
N GLU A 56 8.40 18.83 18.99
CA GLU A 56 8.45 18.78 20.46
C GLU A 56 9.69 17.98 20.90
N ASN A 57 10.66 18.66 21.51
CA ASN A 57 11.95 18.11 21.99
C ASN A 57 13.00 17.85 20.91
N VAL A 58 13.00 18.64 19.83
CA VAL A 58 14.01 18.58 18.77
C VAL A 58 14.98 19.76 18.88
N ASP A 59 16.28 19.49 18.75
CA ASP A 59 17.32 20.53 18.77
C ASP A 59 17.37 21.29 17.43
N GLY A 60 16.89 22.53 17.41
CA GLY A 60 16.95 23.42 16.25
C GLY A 60 15.78 23.27 15.28
N ALA A 61 15.78 24.05 14.20
CA ALA A 61 14.72 24.01 13.19
C ALA A 61 14.92 22.83 12.23
N ASN A 62 13.85 22.09 11.95
CA ASN A 62 13.86 21.08 10.91
C ASN A 62 14.18 21.71 9.55
N ALA A 63 15.21 21.19 8.88
CA ALA A 63 15.67 21.71 7.58
C ALA A 63 14.73 21.36 6.42
N LEU A 64 13.82 20.40 6.64
CA LEU A 64 12.82 19.96 5.67
C LEU A 64 11.43 20.26 6.21
N SER A 65 10.57 20.78 5.34
CA SER A 65 9.14 20.90 5.58
C SER A 65 8.43 19.54 5.52
N ASN A 66 7.22 19.45 6.07
CA ASN A 66 6.36 18.26 5.98
C ASN A 66 6.22 17.79 4.52
N ALA A 67 5.95 18.69 3.58
CA ALA A 67 5.79 18.36 2.16
C ALA A 67 7.05 17.72 1.54
N GLN A 68 8.24 18.12 1.99
CA GLN A 68 9.49 17.51 1.52
C GLN A 68 9.69 16.12 2.11
N PHE A 69 9.36 15.93 3.39
CA PHE A 69 9.37 14.60 4.01
C PHE A 69 8.33 13.67 3.39
N GLU A 70 7.12 14.15 3.09
CA GLU A 70 6.07 13.40 2.39
C GLU A 70 6.54 12.94 1.02
N ALA A 71 7.20 13.80 0.24
CA ALA A 71 7.74 13.43 -1.06
C ALA A 71 8.78 12.31 -0.96
N ILE A 72 9.69 12.39 0.02
CA ILE A 72 10.72 11.37 0.26
C ILE A 72 10.08 10.06 0.74
N ALA A 73 9.17 10.12 1.70
CA ALA A 73 8.49 8.96 2.27
C ALA A 73 7.61 8.25 1.22
N THR A 74 6.85 9.01 0.43
CA THR A 74 6.06 8.48 -0.69
C THR A 74 6.95 7.82 -1.73
N PHE A 75 8.08 8.43 -2.09
CA PHE A 75 9.04 7.84 -3.02
C PHE A 75 9.61 6.52 -2.48
N ALA A 76 10.05 6.50 -1.21
CA ALA A 76 10.61 5.31 -0.58
C ALA A 76 9.57 4.18 -0.50
N LEU A 77 8.36 4.47 -0.02
CA LEU A 77 7.28 3.50 0.04
C LEU A 77 6.88 3.01 -1.35
N GLY A 78 6.90 3.90 -2.37
CA GLY A 78 6.65 3.52 -3.76
C GLY A 78 7.65 2.49 -4.28
N ARG A 79 8.93 2.58 -3.88
CA ARG A 79 9.94 1.57 -4.21
C ARG A 79 9.69 0.24 -3.51
N VAL A 80 9.32 0.27 -2.23
CA VAL A 80 8.97 -0.94 -1.48
C VAL A 80 7.75 -1.61 -2.11
N VAL A 81 6.71 -0.84 -2.45
CA VAL A 81 5.53 -1.36 -3.15
C VAL A 81 5.91 -1.94 -4.52
N ALA A 82 6.73 -1.27 -5.31
CA ALA A 82 7.13 -1.77 -6.63
C ALA A 82 7.87 -3.13 -6.58
N VAL A 83 8.65 -3.38 -5.51
CA VAL A 83 9.35 -4.65 -5.32
C VAL A 83 8.44 -5.69 -4.65
N GLY A 84 7.66 -5.28 -3.65
CA GLY A 84 6.86 -6.17 -2.81
C GLY A 84 5.49 -6.54 -3.40
N SER A 85 4.93 -5.72 -4.30
CA SER A 85 3.60 -5.97 -4.89
C SER A 85 3.54 -7.28 -5.67
N GLY A 86 4.65 -7.67 -6.32
CA GLY A 86 4.76 -8.98 -6.97
C GLY A 86 4.72 -10.17 -6.01
N SER A 87 4.94 -9.95 -4.72
CA SER A 87 4.80 -10.97 -3.67
C SER A 87 3.39 -11.04 -3.09
N VAL A 88 2.52 -10.07 -3.40
CA VAL A 88 1.10 -10.14 -3.03
C VAL A 88 0.46 -11.18 -3.94
N GLY A 89 0.30 -12.39 -3.40
CA GLY A 89 -0.02 -13.58 -4.16
C GLY A 89 -1.37 -13.54 -4.89
N ALA A 90 -1.54 -14.53 -5.76
CA ALA A 90 -2.81 -14.76 -6.44
C ALA A 90 -3.93 -15.03 -5.41
N ILE A 91 -5.10 -14.45 -5.65
CA ILE A 91 -6.32 -14.80 -4.94
C ILE A 91 -6.83 -16.09 -5.59
N PRO A 92 -6.90 -17.21 -4.85
CA PRO A 92 -7.32 -18.48 -5.41
C PRO A 92 -8.79 -18.39 -5.85
N LEU A 93 -9.07 -18.81 -7.08
CA LEU A 93 -10.43 -19.03 -7.56
C LEU A 93 -10.91 -20.41 -7.12
N PRO A 94 -12.18 -20.55 -6.66
CA PRO A 94 -12.72 -21.85 -6.33
C PRO A 94 -12.82 -22.73 -7.58
N ALA A 95 -12.37 -23.98 -7.48
CA ALA A 95 -12.55 -25.02 -8.48
C ALA A 95 -13.22 -26.22 -7.80
N ALA A 96 -14.30 -26.73 -8.38
CA ALA A 96 -15.05 -27.86 -7.86
C ALA A 96 -15.19 -28.94 -8.93
N GLY A 97 -14.79 -30.18 -8.61
CA GLY A 97 -14.98 -31.31 -9.52
C GLY A 97 -14.21 -31.21 -10.86
N GLY A 98 -13.09 -30.49 -10.90
CA GLY A 98 -12.29 -30.29 -12.13
C GLY A 98 -12.77 -29.12 -13.00
N VAL A 99 -13.82 -28.42 -12.57
CA VAL A 99 -14.36 -27.24 -13.25
C VAL A 99 -13.62 -25.98 -12.78
N ALA A 100 -13.14 -25.19 -13.74
CA ALA A 100 -12.43 -23.94 -13.52
C ALA A 100 -13.22 -22.75 -14.09
N VAL A 101 -12.96 -21.55 -13.57
CA VAL A 101 -13.52 -20.29 -14.07
C VAL A 101 -12.47 -19.56 -14.89
N LYS A 102 -12.83 -19.12 -16.09
CA LYS A 102 -11.98 -18.32 -17.01
C LYS A 102 -12.66 -17.03 -17.43
N ASN A 103 -11.92 -16.17 -18.14
CA ASN A 103 -12.42 -14.88 -18.65
C ASN A 103 -13.01 -14.00 -17.54
N VAL A 104 -12.33 -13.99 -16.40
CA VAL A 104 -12.85 -13.41 -15.17
C VAL A 104 -12.97 -11.89 -15.29
N GLN A 105 -14.14 -11.38 -14.92
CA GLN A 105 -14.41 -9.95 -14.73
C GLN A 105 -14.71 -9.67 -13.26
N VAL A 106 -14.21 -8.54 -12.77
CA VAL A 106 -14.37 -8.13 -11.37
C VAL A 106 -15.19 -6.85 -11.31
N THR A 107 -16.35 -6.92 -10.66
CA THR A 107 -17.21 -5.77 -10.40
C THR A 107 -17.24 -5.47 -8.91
N GLN A 108 -17.05 -4.21 -8.54
CA GLN A 108 -17.09 -3.79 -7.16
C GLN A 108 -18.54 -3.58 -6.69
N GLN A 109 -18.89 -4.16 -5.54
CA GLN A 109 -20.14 -3.92 -4.83
C GLN A 109 -19.84 -3.40 -3.42
N THR A 110 -20.84 -2.84 -2.74
CA THR A 110 -20.67 -2.40 -1.36
C THR A 110 -20.40 -3.60 -0.45
N GLY A 111 -19.19 -3.68 0.09
CA GLY A 111 -18.78 -4.71 1.06
C GLY A 111 -18.21 -5.99 0.44
N TYR A 112 -18.25 -6.17 -0.88
CA TYR A 112 -17.71 -7.37 -1.54
C TYR A 112 -17.39 -7.13 -3.02
N LEU A 113 -16.69 -8.09 -3.64
CA LEU A 113 -16.43 -8.11 -5.07
C LEU A 113 -17.27 -9.21 -5.72
N VAL A 114 -17.87 -8.91 -6.87
CA VAL A 114 -18.50 -9.89 -7.74
C VAL A 114 -17.47 -10.31 -8.78
N VAL A 115 -17.30 -11.61 -8.92
CA VAL A 115 -16.35 -12.26 -9.82
C VAL A 115 -17.18 -13.09 -10.80
N ASP A 116 -17.31 -12.60 -12.03
CA ASP A 116 -18.05 -13.26 -13.11
C ASP A 116 -17.06 -13.92 -14.08
N GLY A 117 -17.42 -15.04 -14.69
CA GLY A 117 -16.58 -15.71 -15.67
C GLY A 117 -17.24 -16.92 -16.30
N ASP A 118 -16.56 -17.49 -17.30
CA ASP A 118 -17.00 -18.66 -18.04
C ASP A 118 -16.53 -19.94 -17.36
N VAL A 119 -17.39 -20.96 -17.36
CA VAL A 119 -17.12 -22.27 -16.77
C VAL A 119 -16.44 -23.17 -17.80
N GLN A 120 -15.37 -23.87 -17.40
CA GLN A 120 -14.68 -24.87 -18.22
C GLN A 120 -14.41 -26.15 -17.44
#